data_AF-A0A7J8WG40-F1
#
_entry.id   AF-A0A7J8WG40-F1
#
_cell.length_a   1.000
_cell.length_b   1.000
_cell.length_c   1.000
_cell.angle_alpha   90.00
_cell.angle_beta   90.00
_cell.angle_gamma   90.00
#
_symmetry.space_group_name_H-M   'P 1'
#
loop_
_entity.id
_entity.type
_entity.pdbx_description
1 polymer ?
#
loop_
_entity_poly.entity_id
_entity_poly.type
_entity_poly.pdbx_seq_one_letter_code
_entity_poly.pdbx_strand_id
1 'polypeptide(L)'
;IVNRLNKTKVERKPDLKAEKEAVYAAEKAERKQQLREKKRREEMQRLEKERQAEIRSYKGLMVSEKMTSNKQIAATSKSFQEVEEDFM
;
A
#
# COMPACT_ATOMS: atom_id res chain seq x y z
N ILE A 1 43.43 10.68 51.79
CA ILE A 1 42.02 10.78 51.31
C ILE A 1 41.96 11.28 49.85
N VAL A 2 42.72 12.32 49.50
CA VAL A 2 42.80 12.87 48.13
C VAL A 2 43.20 11.83 47.05
N ASN A 3 44.17 10.96 47.34
CA ASN A 3 44.62 9.91 46.41
C ASN A 3 43.55 8.84 46.11
N ARG A 4 42.58 8.64 47.02
CA ARG A 4 41.46 7.70 46.82
C ARG A 4 40.37 8.30 45.94
N LEU A 5 40.11 9.60 46.09
CA LEU A 5 39.14 10.37 45.31
C LEU A 5 39.53 10.48 43.83
N ASN A 6 40.82 10.69 43.56
CA ASN A 6 41.31 10.79 42.18
C ASN A 6 41.30 9.44 41.44
N LYS A 7 41.34 8.31 42.17
CA LYS A 7 41.25 6.97 41.58
C LYS A 7 39.84 6.62 41.07
N THR A 8 38.81 7.27 41.59
CA THR A 8 37.41 7.03 41.19
C THR A 8 36.82 8.16 40.35
N LYS A 9 37.62 9.19 40.01
CA LYS A 9 37.15 10.35 39.25
C LYS A 9 37.06 9.97 37.77
N VAL A 10 35.90 9.45 37.37
CA VAL A 10 35.59 9.15 35.97
C VAL A 10 34.97 10.38 35.33
N GLU A 11 35.79 11.21 34.70
CA GLU A 11 35.30 12.32 33.88
C GLU A 11 34.80 11.76 32.54
N ARG A 12 33.51 11.48 32.45
CA ARG A 12 32.85 11.25 31.18
C ARG A 12 32.68 12.62 30.53
N LYS A 13 33.39 12.85 29.43
CA LYS A 13 33.17 14.01 28.54
C LYS A 13 32.28 13.54 27.39
N PRO A 14 30.94 13.51 27.56
CA PRO A 14 30.05 13.18 26.46
C PRO A 14 30.31 14.13 25.30
N ASP A 15 30.44 13.57 24.10
CA ASP A 15 30.64 14.35 22.89
C ASP A 15 29.30 14.94 22.46
N LEU A 16 29.07 16.18 22.87
CA LEU A 16 27.86 16.95 22.57
C LEU A 16 27.65 17.14 21.06
N LYS A 17 28.69 17.00 20.22
CA LYS A 17 28.53 17.09 18.76
C LYS A 17 27.91 15.82 18.20
N ALA A 18 28.36 14.65 18.65
CA ALA A 18 27.83 13.37 18.21
C ALA A 18 26.34 13.22 18.60
N GLU A 19 25.96 13.64 19.80
CA GLU A 19 24.56 13.64 20.24
C GLU A 19 23.68 14.56 19.39
N LYS A 20 24.16 15.79 19.09
CA LYS A 20 23.44 16.73 18.23
C LYS A 20 23.27 16.22 16.80
N GLU A 21 24.32 15.61 16.24
CA GLU A 21 24.26 15.04 14.90
C GLU A 21 23.29 13.85 14.83
N ALA A 22 23.26 13.00 15.86
CA ALA A 22 22.31 11.90 15.95
C ALA A 22 20.86 12.40 16.00
N VAL A 23 20.57 13.43 16.80
CA VAL A 23 19.23 14.05 16.87
C VAL A 23 18.85 14.68 15.53
N TYR A 24 19.76 15.43 14.90
CA TYR A 24 19.51 16.05 13.61
C TYR A 24 19.27 15.02 12.49
N ALA A 25 20.03 13.92 12.48
CA ALA A 25 19.84 12.83 11.55
C ALA A 25 18.48 12.15 11.74
N ALA A 26 18.06 11.93 12.98
CA ALA A 26 16.75 11.37 13.31
C ALA A 26 15.60 12.28 12.85
N GLU A 27 15.68 13.58 13.14
CA GLU A 27 14.67 14.57 12.73
C GLU A 27 14.55 14.65 11.20
N LYS A 28 15.68 14.64 10.49
CA LYS A 28 15.71 14.63 9.03
C LYS A 28 15.10 13.35 8.45
N ALA A 29 15.36 12.21 9.07
CA ALA A 29 14.77 10.94 8.66
C ALA A 29 13.24 10.94 8.88
N GLU A 30 12.77 11.44 10.02
CA GLU A 30 11.35 11.55 10.34
C GLU A 30 10.64 12.48 9.34
N ARG A 31 11.18 13.67 9.10
CA ARG A 31 10.62 14.62 8.11
C ARG A 31 10.54 14.02 6.71
N LYS A 32 11.55 13.25 6.30
CA LYS A 32 11.55 12.53 5.01
C LYS A 32 10.47 11.44 4.97
N GLN A 33 10.26 10.72 6.07
CA GLN A 33 9.20 9.72 6.18
C GLN A 33 7.81 10.36 6.10
N GLN A 34 7.57 11.43 6.85
CA GLN A 34 6.30 12.17 6.82
C GLN A 34 5.95 12.68 5.40
N LEU A 35 6.93 13.22 4.67
CA LEU A 35 6.73 13.65 3.29
C LEU A 35 6.41 12.49 2.34
N ARG A 36 7.07 11.34 2.51
CA ARG A 36 6.77 10.13 1.71
C ARG A 36 5.39 9.59 2.02
N GLU A 37 5.01 9.57 3.28
CA GLU A 37 3.69 9.10 3.69
C GLU A 37 2.57 10.01 3.17
N LYS A 38 2.76 11.34 3.24
CA LYS A 38 1.83 12.30 2.66
C LYS A 38 1.63 12.05 1.16
N LYS A 39 2.72 11.89 0.39
CA LYS A 39 2.65 11.56 -1.04
C LYS A 39 1.92 10.25 -1.30
N ARG A 40 2.22 9.20 -0.53
CA ARG A 40 1.57 7.90 -0.67
C ARG A 40 0.06 7.98 -0.39
N ARG A 41 -0.34 8.75 0.64
CA ARG A 41 -1.75 8.99 0.94
C ARG A 41 -2.45 9.75 -0.18
N GLU A 42 -1.82 10.79 -0.74
CA GLU A 42 -2.35 11.54 -1.88
C GLU A 42 -2.49 10.67 -3.14
N GLU A 43 -1.51 9.81 -3.45
CA GLU A 43 -1.57 8.85 -4.56
C GLU A 43 -2.70 7.83 -4.38
N MET A 44 -2.86 7.27 -3.17
CA MET A 44 -3.96 6.33 -2.90
C MET A 44 -5.32 7.00 -3.05
N GLN A 45 -5.48 8.24 -2.57
CA GLN A 45 -6.72 9.00 -2.74
C GLN A 45 -7.03 9.30 -4.21
N ARG A 46 -6.01 9.62 -5.01
CA ARG A 46 -6.17 9.80 -6.46
C ARG A 46 -6.62 8.52 -7.13
N LEU A 47 -5.96 7.40 -6.84
CA LEU A 47 -6.33 6.10 -7.39
C LEU A 47 -7.74 5.68 -6.97
N GLU A 48 -8.12 5.92 -5.73
CA GLU A 48 -9.46 5.60 -5.24
C GLU A 48 -10.53 6.46 -5.91
N LYS A 49 -10.25 7.76 -6.11
CA LYS A 49 -11.15 8.65 -6.86
C LYS A 49 -11.29 8.22 -8.32
N GLU A 50 -10.20 7.81 -8.96
CA GLU A 50 -10.22 7.27 -10.33
C GLU A 50 -11.02 5.97 -10.41
N ARG A 51 -10.83 5.03 -9.47
CA ARG A 51 -11.62 3.80 -9.39
C ARG A 51 -13.10 4.08 -9.18
N GLN A 52 -13.44 5.01 -8.27
CA GLN A 52 -14.83 5.40 -8.08
C GLN A 52 -15.41 6.06 -9.33
N ALA A 53 -14.65 6.90 -10.01
CA ALA A 53 -15.06 7.50 -11.28
C ALA A 53 -15.26 6.43 -12.35
N GLU A 54 -14.39 5.43 -12.43
CA GLU A 54 -14.49 4.32 -13.36
C GLU A 54 -15.74 3.48 -13.10
N ILE A 55 -15.99 3.09 -11.84
CA ILE A 55 -17.21 2.38 -11.42
C ILE A 55 -18.46 3.18 -11.78
N ARG A 56 -18.48 4.49 -11.50
CA ARG A 56 -19.61 5.37 -11.83
C ARG A 56 -19.76 5.61 -13.33
N SER A 57 -18.66 5.60 -14.08
CA SER A 57 -18.67 5.95 -15.51
C SER A 57 -19.25 4.87 -16.41
N TYR A 58 -19.55 3.67 -15.87
CA TYR A 58 -20.03 2.52 -16.65
C TYR A 58 -19.14 2.17 -17.86
N LYS A 59 -17.89 2.64 -17.89
CA LYS A 59 -16.95 2.46 -19.02
C LYS A 59 -16.68 0.99 -19.33
N GLY A 60 -16.67 0.14 -18.29
CA GLY A 60 -16.54 -1.31 -18.43
C GLY A 60 -17.85 -2.09 -18.47
N LEU A 61 -19.01 -1.43 -18.45
CA LEU A 61 -20.31 -2.11 -18.36
C LEU A 61 -20.73 -2.75 -19.70
N MET A 62 -20.39 -2.12 -20.83
CA MET A 62 -20.75 -2.60 -22.17
C MET A 62 -19.49 -2.99 -22.96
N VAL A 63 -18.87 -4.11 -22.59
CA VAL A 63 -17.71 -4.66 -23.31
C VAL A 63 -18.21 -5.64 -24.36
N SER A 64 -18.08 -5.30 -25.64
CA SER A 64 -18.59 -6.08 -26.79
C SER A 64 -18.17 -7.55 -26.75
N GLU A 65 -16.95 -7.85 -26.30
CA GLU A 65 -16.43 -9.22 -26.15
C GLU A 65 -17.18 -10.06 -25.12
N LYS A 66 -17.78 -9.43 -24.09
CA LYS A 66 -18.55 -10.10 -23.03
C LYS A 66 -20.05 -10.11 -23.30
N MET A 67 -20.49 -9.43 -24.36
CA MET A 67 -21.89 -9.41 -24.76
C MET A 67 -22.17 -10.65 -25.61
N THR A 68 -23.06 -11.53 -25.13
CA THR A 68 -23.48 -12.72 -25.86
C THR A 68 -24.95 -12.63 -26.23
N SER A 69 -25.30 -13.11 -27.42
CA SER A 69 -26.69 -13.20 -27.87
C SER A 69 -27.34 -14.47 -27.32
N ASN A 70 -28.64 -14.41 -26.99
CA ASN A 70 -29.43 -15.59 -26.60
C ASN A 70 -29.33 -16.73 -27.62
N LYS A 71 -29.16 -16.42 -28.91
CA LYS A 71 -28.97 -17.42 -29.98
C LYS A 71 -27.61 -18.14 -29.87
N GLN A 72 -26.57 -17.43 -29.45
CA GLN A 72 -25.24 -18.00 -29.23
C GLN A 72 -25.21 -18.83 -27.95
N ILE A 73 -25.84 -18.33 -26.88
CA ILE A 73 -25.99 -19.06 -25.62
C ILE A 73 -26.70 -20.39 -25.88
N ALA A 74 -27.88 -20.37 -26.52
CA ALA A 74 -28.63 -21.58 -26.84
C ALA A 74 -27.88 -22.59 -27.73
N ALA A 75 -26.91 -22.12 -28.53
CA ALA A 75 -26.08 -22.97 -29.38
C ALA A 75 -24.80 -23.48 -28.68
N THR A 76 -24.35 -22.84 -27.60
CA THR A 76 -23.12 -23.21 -26.86
C THR A 76 -23.38 -23.88 -25.52
N SER A 77 -24.51 -23.59 -24.86
CA SER A 77 -24.98 -24.38 -23.73
C SER A 77 -25.51 -25.71 -24.25
N LYS A 78 -25.02 -26.83 -23.71
CA LYS A 78 -25.66 -28.14 -23.87
C LYS A 78 -27.16 -27.97 -23.64
N SER A 79 -27.98 -28.55 -24.50
CA SER A 79 -29.42 -28.47 -24.31
C SER A 79 -29.77 -29.07 -22.94
N PHE A 80 -30.82 -28.57 -22.29
CA PHE A 80 -31.24 -29.09 -20.98
C PHE A 80 -31.39 -30.63 -21.00
N GLN A 81 -31.84 -31.18 -22.14
CA GLN A 81 -31.98 -32.61 -22.40
C GLN A 81 -30.63 -33.36 -22.43
N GLU A 82 -29.58 -32.78 -23.02
CA GLU A 82 -28.24 -33.39 -23.04
C GLU A 82 -27.59 -33.46 -21.65
N VAL A 83 -27.94 -32.52 -20.75
CA VAL A 83 -27.48 -32.53 -19.36
C VAL A 83 -28.25 -33.57 -18.52
N GLU A 84 -29.52 -33.82 -18.83
CA GLU A 84 -30.32 -34.88 -18.19
C GLU A 84 -29.88 -36.28 -18.61
N GLU A 85 -29.48 -36.48 -19.89
CA GLU A 85 -28.96 -37.75 -20.39
C GLU A 85 -27.59 -38.13 -19.79
N ASP A 86 -26.73 -37.16 -19.49
CA ASP A 86 -25.43 -37.39 -18.83
C ASP A 86 -25.57 -37.84 -17.34
N PHE A 87 -26.76 -37.70 -16.74
CA PHE A 87 -27.03 -38.06 -15.33
C PHE A 87 -27.72 -39.43 -15.15
N MET A 88 -28.30 -40.01 -16.20
CA MET A 88 -28.99 -41.30 -16.21
C MET A 88 -28.07 -42.44 -16.65
#